data_AF-A0A435VI42-F1
#
_entry.id   AF-A0A435VI42-F1
#
_cell.length_a   1.000
_cell.length_b   1.000
_cell.length_c   1.000
_cell.angle_alpha   90.00
_cell.angle_beta   90.00
_cell.angle_gamma   90.00
#
_symmetry.space_group_name_H-M   'P 1'
#
loop_
_entity.id
_entity.type
_entity.pdbx_description
1 polymer ?
#
loop_
_entity_poly.entity_id
_entity_poly.type
_entity_poly.pdbx_seq_one_letter_code
_entity_poly.pdbx_strand_id
1 'polypeptide(L)'
;MIEAAMIWNEPNNKSHWDPELDPDWSRFARMAILAADAIASENPALTKVLGGISPIDPGFITRMKEFGVLDHVDAVAVHGFPLDWNLWQIQEWPQKIGEIATVTDLPIWVSEVGVSTFGAEEIQVWGLKRTAELLLGNAPRVQWYSLYDLPREWEATTRHREAEGSSYYRHFHMGLLRQDGTPKPALEEFLRYTPAMGLVQWFHFEDPRLDDAVAWMKRLGVTYMRTGLSWADSFRPNALDWFDRQMEALADFDVTVTFCFTPQHRGMMPH
;
A
#
# COMPACT_ATOMS: atom_id res chain seq x y z
N MET A 1 12.81 0.69 12.11
CA MET A 1 13.85 0.77 11.08
C MET A 1 13.28 0.28 9.73
N ILE A 2 13.79 0.76 8.59
CA ILE A 2 13.39 0.25 7.27
C ILE A 2 13.83 -1.22 7.16
N GLU A 3 12.86 -2.11 6.94
CA GLU A 3 13.10 -3.55 6.77
C GLU A 3 12.88 -4.02 5.32
N ALA A 4 12.08 -3.26 4.56
CA ALA A 4 11.69 -3.62 3.22
C ALA A 4 11.51 -2.39 2.33
N ALA A 5 11.85 -2.55 1.05
CA ALA A 5 11.63 -1.57 0.01
C ALA A 5 10.66 -2.15 -1.02
N MET A 6 9.52 -1.49 -1.19
CA MET A 6 8.52 -1.85 -2.18
C MET A 6 8.70 -1.02 -3.45
N ILE A 7 8.77 -1.72 -4.57
CA ILE A 7 9.00 -1.15 -5.89
C ILE A 7 7.65 -0.89 -6.55
N TRP A 8 7.24 0.37 -6.54
CA TRP A 8 5.96 0.87 -7.07
C TRP A 8 4.71 0.54 -6.23
N ASN A 9 3.58 1.13 -6.62
CA ASN A 9 2.25 0.89 -6.07
C ASN A 9 1.27 0.59 -7.21
N GLU A 10 0.51 -0.49 -7.12
CA GLU A 10 -0.52 -0.88 -8.10
C GLU A 10 -0.09 -0.76 -9.58
N PRO A 11 1.05 -1.37 -9.98
CA PRO A 11 1.58 -1.23 -11.34
C PRO A 11 0.68 -1.78 -12.45
N ASN A 12 -0.35 -2.55 -12.10
CA ASN A 12 -1.35 -3.06 -13.03
C ASN A 12 -2.65 -2.23 -13.04
N ASN A 13 -2.65 -1.06 -12.39
CA ASN A 13 -3.74 -0.11 -12.40
C ASN A 13 -3.40 1.08 -13.31
N LYS A 14 -4.29 1.42 -14.25
CA LYS A 14 -4.09 2.55 -15.19
C LYS A 14 -3.76 3.88 -14.48
N SER A 15 -4.31 4.09 -13.29
CA SER A 15 -4.05 5.28 -12.47
C SER A 15 -2.60 5.41 -11.98
N HIS A 16 -1.84 4.32 -11.96
CA HIS A 16 -0.47 4.25 -11.46
C HIS A 16 0.54 3.87 -12.55
N TRP A 17 0.11 3.17 -13.59
CA TRP A 17 0.94 2.84 -14.75
C TRP A 17 0.05 2.66 -15.97
N ASP A 18 0.26 3.46 -17.01
CA ASP A 18 -0.65 3.48 -18.17
C ASP A 18 -0.36 2.31 -19.13
N PRO A 19 -1.27 1.32 -19.25
CA PRO A 19 -1.09 0.20 -20.19
C PRO A 19 -1.18 0.64 -21.65
N GLU A 20 -1.70 1.83 -21.98
CA GLU A 20 -1.65 2.34 -23.36
C GLU A 20 -0.22 2.72 -23.77
N LEU A 21 0.59 3.14 -22.80
CA LEU A 21 2.01 3.45 -23.01
C LEU A 21 2.91 2.22 -22.92
N ASP A 22 2.55 1.26 -22.08
CA ASP A 22 3.34 0.05 -21.79
C ASP A 22 2.45 -1.21 -21.79
N PRO A 23 1.90 -1.60 -22.96
CA PRO A 23 0.83 -2.60 -23.07
C PRO A 23 1.22 -4.02 -22.68
N ASP A 24 2.53 -4.30 -22.64
CA ASP A 24 3.08 -5.59 -22.22
C ASP A 24 3.81 -5.51 -20.88
N TRP A 25 3.84 -4.34 -20.22
CA TRP A 25 4.60 -4.08 -18.99
C TRP A 25 6.12 -4.24 -19.10
N SER A 26 6.68 -4.28 -20.31
CA SER A 26 8.13 -4.46 -20.50
C SER A 26 8.94 -3.29 -19.93
N ARG A 27 8.42 -2.06 -19.98
CA ARG A 27 9.09 -0.90 -19.37
C ARG A 27 9.00 -0.94 -17.85
N PHE A 28 7.83 -1.29 -17.31
CA PHE A 28 7.68 -1.49 -15.88
C PHE A 28 8.65 -2.55 -15.37
N ALA A 29 8.71 -3.71 -16.03
CA ALA A 29 9.61 -4.80 -15.66
C ALA A 29 11.08 -4.35 -15.65
N ARG A 30 11.52 -3.64 -16.70
CA ARG A 30 12.87 -3.08 -16.74
C ARG A 30 13.14 -2.10 -15.60
N MET A 31 12.19 -1.22 -15.30
CA MET A 31 12.30 -0.28 -14.17
C MET A 31 12.40 -1.02 -12.85
N ALA A 32 11.57 -2.04 -12.64
CA ALA A 32 11.53 -2.81 -11.41
C ALA A 32 12.85 -3.57 -11.15
N ILE A 33 13.43 -4.17 -12.19
CA ILE A 33 14.75 -4.83 -12.11
C ILE A 33 15.83 -3.82 -11.73
N LEU A 34 15.88 -2.66 -12.40
CA LEU A 34 16.86 -1.61 -12.10
C LEU A 34 16.72 -1.08 -10.67
N ALA A 35 15.49 -0.92 -10.18
CA ALA A 35 15.22 -0.48 -8.82
C ALA A 35 15.65 -1.54 -7.80
N ALA A 36 15.34 -2.82 -8.05
CA ALA A 36 15.73 -3.93 -7.19
C ALA A 36 17.26 -4.06 -7.09
N ASP A 37 17.98 -3.95 -8.22
CA ASP A 37 19.44 -3.98 -8.27
C ASP A 37 20.06 -2.79 -7.54
N ALA A 38 19.49 -1.59 -7.68
CA ALA A 38 19.93 -0.40 -6.96
C ALA A 38 19.74 -0.57 -5.44
N ILE A 39 18.58 -1.07 -5.00
CA ILE A 39 18.33 -1.37 -3.58
C ILE A 39 19.34 -2.40 -3.06
N ALA A 40 19.59 -3.46 -3.81
CA ALA A 40 20.55 -4.50 -3.42
C ALA A 40 22.00 -3.96 -3.35
N SER A 41 22.37 -3.03 -4.22
CA SER A 41 23.69 -2.37 -4.21
C SER A 41 23.87 -1.48 -2.99
N GLU A 42 22.82 -0.77 -2.57
CA GLU A 42 22.88 0.13 -1.41
C GLU A 42 22.77 -0.64 -0.08
N ASN A 43 21.82 -1.58 0.01
CA ASN A 43 21.64 -2.43 1.17
C ASN A 43 21.02 -3.79 0.79
N PRO A 44 21.84 -4.85 0.63
CA PRO A 44 21.36 -6.17 0.23
C PRO A 44 20.53 -6.88 1.31
N ALA A 45 20.53 -6.39 2.56
CA ALA A 45 19.75 -6.98 3.64
C ALA A 45 18.26 -6.57 3.59
N LEU A 46 17.90 -5.54 2.81
CA LEU A 46 16.51 -5.13 2.67
C LEU A 46 15.71 -6.12 1.84
N THR A 47 14.51 -6.44 2.32
CA THR A 47 13.53 -7.23 1.56
C THR A 47 13.01 -6.36 0.41
N LYS A 48 13.20 -6.81 -0.82
CA LYS A 48 12.70 -6.15 -2.04
C LYS A 48 11.34 -6.74 -2.37
N VAL A 49 10.33 -5.90 -2.43
CA VAL A 49 8.94 -6.33 -2.65
C VAL A 49 8.44 -5.75 -3.97
N LEU A 50 7.95 -6.62 -4.86
CA LEU A 50 7.24 -6.14 -6.05
C LEU A 50 5.94 -5.45 -5.61
N GLY A 51 5.71 -4.23 -6.09
CA GLY A 51 4.58 -3.38 -5.74
C GLY A 51 3.23 -4.10 -5.75
N GLY A 52 2.43 -3.86 -4.71
CA GLY A 52 1.16 -4.54 -4.51
C GLY A 52 0.19 -4.30 -5.66
N ILE A 53 -0.36 -5.38 -6.22
CA ILE A 53 -1.23 -5.31 -7.39
C ILE A 53 -2.71 -5.12 -7.01
N SER A 54 -3.41 -4.33 -7.82
CA SER A 54 -4.85 -4.10 -7.72
C SER A 54 -5.40 -3.81 -9.12
N PRO A 55 -6.23 -4.71 -9.70
CA PRO A 55 -6.77 -5.93 -9.11
C PRO A 55 -5.72 -7.02 -8.86
N ILE A 56 -6.09 -8.03 -8.06
CA ILE A 56 -5.28 -9.25 -7.91
C ILE A 56 -5.34 -10.04 -9.22
N ASP A 57 -4.19 -10.24 -9.85
CA ASP A 57 -4.07 -10.83 -11.19
C ASP A 57 -2.82 -11.73 -11.31
N PRO A 58 -2.98 -13.07 -11.42
CA PRO A 58 -1.87 -13.99 -11.65
C PRO A 58 -1.23 -13.84 -13.05
N GLY A 59 -1.95 -13.27 -14.01
CA GLY A 59 -1.43 -12.99 -15.36
C GLY A 59 -0.31 -11.95 -15.31
N PHE A 60 -0.53 -10.85 -14.59
CA PHE A 60 0.51 -9.85 -14.34
C PHE A 60 1.77 -10.45 -13.67
N ILE A 61 1.60 -11.25 -12.62
CA ILE A 61 2.73 -11.90 -11.94
C ILE A 61 3.48 -12.86 -12.87
N THR A 62 2.76 -13.63 -13.69
CA THR A 62 3.35 -14.50 -14.71
C THR A 62 4.17 -13.67 -15.70
N ARG A 63 3.65 -12.53 -16.16
CA ARG A 63 4.37 -11.64 -17.08
C ARG A 63 5.64 -11.07 -16.44
N MET A 64 5.57 -10.66 -15.18
CA MET A 64 6.74 -10.17 -14.44
C MET A 64 7.81 -11.27 -14.29
N LYS A 65 7.38 -12.53 -14.08
CA LYS A 65 8.26 -13.69 -14.08
C LYS A 65 8.93 -13.91 -15.44
N GLU A 66 8.18 -13.84 -16.53
CA GLU A 66 8.71 -13.99 -17.90
C GLU A 66 9.76 -12.93 -18.25
N PHE A 67 9.64 -11.72 -17.72
CA PHE A 67 10.65 -10.67 -17.88
C PHE A 67 11.81 -10.75 -16.88
N GLY A 68 11.80 -11.73 -15.96
CA GLY A 68 12.86 -11.93 -14.97
C GLY A 68 12.75 -11.06 -13.72
N VAL A 69 11.68 -10.28 -13.52
CA VAL A 69 11.53 -9.40 -12.34
C VAL A 69 11.56 -10.20 -11.03
N LEU A 70 10.95 -11.38 -11.05
CA LEU A 70 10.79 -12.25 -9.88
C LEU A 70 12.14 -12.81 -9.39
N ASP A 71 13.19 -12.79 -10.22
CA ASP A 71 14.54 -13.20 -9.85
C ASP A 71 15.29 -12.13 -9.04
N HIS A 72 14.75 -10.89 -8.98
CA HIS A 72 15.38 -9.74 -8.33
C HIS A 72 14.65 -9.27 -7.05
N VAL A 73 13.48 -9.85 -6.75
CA VAL A 73 12.67 -9.50 -5.58
C VAL A 73 12.52 -10.69 -4.64
N ASP A 74 12.26 -10.40 -3.37
CA ASP A 74 12.16 -11.41 -2.30
C ASP A 74 10.70 -11.74 -1.96
N ALA A 75 9.74 -10.90 -2.36
CA ALA A 75 8.31 -11.09 -2.15
C ALA A 75 7.47 -10.39 -3.24
N VAL A 76 6.23 -10.83 -3.41
CA VAL A 76 5.20 -10.14 -4.19
C VAL A 76 4.10 -9.65 -3.27
N ALA A 77 3.40 -8.60 -3.68
CA ALA A 77 2.33 -8.02 -2.88
C ALA A 77 0.99 -7.96 -3.65
N VAL A 78 -0.11 -7.98 -2.90
CA VAL A 78 -1.48 -7.83 -3.40
C VAL A 78 -2.25 -6.83 -2.54
N HIS A 79 -3.17 -6.09 -3.15
CA HIS A 79 -4.13 -5.23 -2.47
C HIS A 79 -5.55 -5.74 -2.65
N GLY A 80 -6.40 -5.57 -1.63
CA GLY A 80 -7.79 -5.98 -1.73
C GLY A 80 -8.75 -5.17 -0.85
N PHE A 81 -9.83 -4.74 -1.49
CA PHE A 81 -10.91 -3.92 -0.97
C PHE A 81 -12.26 -4.42 -1.53
N PRO A 82 -12.64 -5.68 -1.23
CA PRO A 82 -13.83 -6.33 -1.79
C PRO A 82 -15.17 -5.71 -1.36
N LEU A 83 -15.17 -4.84 -0.34
CA LEU A 83 -16.38 -4.11 0.09
C LEU A 83 -16.50 -2.72 -0.54
N ASP A 84 -15.51 -2.32 -1.34
CA ASP A 84 -15.36 -0.95 -1.83
C ASP A 84 -15.12 -0.87 -3.34
N TRP A 85 -14.07 -1.51 -3.84
CA TRP A 85 -13.63 -1.33 -5.24
C TRP A 85 -13.50 -2.63 -6.02
N ASN A 86 -13.20 -3.75 -5.35
CA ASN A 86 -13.02 -5.02 -6.06
C ASN A 86 -14.34 -5.77 -6.24
N LEU A 87 -14.46 -6.46 -7.39
CA LEU A 87 -15.66 -7.16 -7.81
C LEU A 87 -15.63 -8.65 -7.40
N TRP A 88 -15.28 -8.92 -6.15
CA TRP A 88 -15.30 -10.25 -5.53
C TRP A 88 -15.64 -10.12 -4.04
N GLN A 89 -16.18 -11.17 -3.44
CA GLN A 89 -16.63 -11.19 -2.06
C GLN A 89 -15.47 -11.39 -1.10
N ILE A 90 -15.51 -10.76 0.07
CA ILE A 90 -14.44 -10.89 1.09
C ILE A 90 -14.05 -12.35 1.40
N GLN A 91 -14.97 -13.30 1.29
CA GLN A 91 -14.72 -14.74 1.50
C GLN A 91 -13.77 -15.38 0.50
N GLU A 92 -13.57 -14.74 -0.64
CA GLU A 92 -12.70 -15.22 -1.71
C GLU A 92 -11.22 -14.85 -1.45
N TRP A 93 -10.89 -14.13 -0.36
CA TRP A 93 -9.49 -13.80 0.00
C TRP A 93 -8.52 -15.00 -0.06
N PRO A 94 -8.82 -16.16 0.56
CA PRO A 94 -7.93 -17.33 0.46
C PRO A 94 -7.76 -17.83 -0.97
N GLN A 95 -8.82 -17.79 -1.77
CA GLN A 95 -8.74 -18.14 -3.19
C GLN A 95 -7.87 -17.13 -3.95
N LYS A 96 -8.00 -15.83 -3.68
CA LYS A 96 -7.19 -14.79 -4.32
C LYS A 96 -5.70 -14.90 -4.04
N ILE A 97 -5.33 -15.24 -2.80
CA ILE A 97 -3.93 -15.56 -2.48
C ILE A 97 -3.51 -16.85 -3.19
N GLY A 98 -4.37 -17.88 -3.19
CA GLY A 98 -4.12 -19.15 -3.88
C GLY A 98 -3.89 -18.99 -5.39
N GLU A 99 -4.62 -18.10 -6.06
CA GLU A 99 -4.44 -17.78 -7.48
C GLU A 99 -3.02 -17.26 -7.75
N ILE A 100 -2.50 -16.35 -6.92
CA ILE A 100 -1.12 -15.85 -7.04
C ILE A 100 -0.09 -16.94 -6.68
N ALA A 101 -0.36 -17.76 -5.66
CA ALA A 101 0.51 -18.86 -5.25
C ALA A 101 0.66 -19.94 -6.33
N THR A 102 -0.24 -20.00 -7.33
CA THR A 102 -0.10 -20.94 -8.45
C THR A 102 0.98 -20.54 -9.46
N VAL A 103 1.41 -19.27 -9.45
CA VAL A 103 2.34 -18.71 -10.46
C VAL A 103 3.69 -18.26 -9.89
N THR A 104 3.86 -18.23 -8.57
CA THR A 104 5.11 -17.89 -7.89
C THR A 104 5.29 -18.67 -6.59
N ASP A 105 6.55 -18.97 -6.26
CA ASP A 105 6.95 -19.56 -4.97
C ASP A 105 7.36 -18.50 -3.95
N LEU A 106 7.40 -17.22 -4.34
CA LEU A 106 7.76 -16.13 -3.43
C LEU A 106 6.65 -15.89 -2.38
N PRO A 107 7.01 -15.45 -1.17
CA PRO A 107 6.05 -14.97 -0.18
C PRO A 107 5.08 -13.92 -0.76
N ILE A 108 3.79 -14.07 -0.45
CA ILE A 108 2.73 -13.17 -0.90
C ILE A 108 2.30 -12.29 0.27
N TRP A 109 2.54 -10.99 0.18
CA TRP A 109 2.13 -10.02 1.18
C TRP A 109 0.77 -9.42 0.83
N VAL A 110 -0.11 -9.29 1.82
CA VAL A 110 -1.30 -8.43 1.70
C VAL A 110 -0.89 -7.04 2.20
N SER A 111 -0.29 -6.26 1.32
CA SER A 111 0.32 -4.97 1.66
C SER A 111 -0.66 -3.82 1.75
N GLU A 112 -1.91 -4.00 1.30
CA GLU A 112 -3.05 -3.14 1.63
C GLU A 112 -4.33 -3.96 1.66
N VAL A 113 -5.09 -3.82 2.74
CA VAL A 113 -6.47 -4.26 2.85
C VAL A 113 -7.23 -3.31 3.75
N GLY A 114 -8.49 -3.01 3.44
CA GLY A 114 -9.28 -2.09 4.25
C GLY A 114 -10.75 -2.14 3.90
N VAL A 115 -11.53 -1.39 4.67
CA VAL A 115 -12.97 -1.23 4.47
C VAL A 115 -13.36 0.22 4.73
N SER A 116 -14.04 0.84 3.77
CA SER A 116 -14.54 2.20 3.91
C SER A 116 -15.75 2.27 4.82
N THR A 117 -15.79 3.27 5.70
CA THR A 117 -16.96 3.61 6.51
C THR A 117 -17.95 4.53 5.79
N PHE A 118 -17.80 4.76 4.48
CA PHE A 118 -18.64 5.71 3.73
C PHE A 118 -20.15 5.46 3.91
N GLY A 119 -20.57 4.18 3.96
CA GLY A 119 -21.98 3.82 4.17
C GLY A 119 -22.41 3.72 5.63
N ALA A 120 -21.53 3.27 6.52
CA ALA A 120 -21.76 3.08 7.96
C ALA A 120 -20.42 2.79 8.65
N GLU A 121 -20.22 3.16 9.92
CA GLU A 121 -18.96 2.86 10.62
C GLU A 121 -18.86 1.40 11.05
N GLU A 122 -20.00 0.75 11.30
CA GLU A 122 -20.12 -0.64 11.73
C GLU A 122 -19.61 -1.64 10.68
N ILE A 123 -19.66 -1.27 9.39
CA ILE A 123 -19.17 -2.13 8.31
C ILE A 123 -17.66 -2.37 8.42
N GLN A 124 -16.91 -1.36 8.89
CA GLN A 124 -15.47 -1.48 9.08
C GLN A 124 -15.14 -2.42 10.24
N VAL A 125 -15.95 -2.41 11.32
CA VAL A 125 -15.81 -3.37 12.42
C VAL A 125 -16.01 -4.80 11.93
N TRP A 126 -17.09 -5.05 11.19
CA TRP A 126 -17.37 -6.37 10.63
C TRP A 126 -16.30 -6.81 9.63
N GLY A 127 -15.92 -5.91 8.72
CA GLY A 127 -14.95 -6.18 7.67
C GLY A 127 -13.55 -6.45 8.22
N LEU A 128 -13.13 -5.70 9.23
CA LEU A 128 -11.84 -5.90 9.89
C LEU A 128 -11.77 -7.26 10.61
N LYS A 129 -12.83 -7.66 11.34
CA LYS A 129 -12.94 -9.01 11.91
C LYS A 129 -12.78 -10.08 10.84
N ARG A 130 -13.52 -9.92 9.75
CA ARG A 130 -13.55 -10.94 8.71
C ARG A 130 -12.24 -11.01 7.93
N THR A 131 -11.61 -9.88 7.65
CA THR A 131 -10.26 -9.80 7.09
C THR A 131 -9.25 -10.51 7.97
N ALA A 132 -9.26 -10.24 9.28
CA ALA A 132 -8.35 -10.88 10.22
C ALA A 132 -8.51 -12.41 10.24
N GLU A 133 -9.74 -12.91 10.32
CA GLU A 133 -10.05 -14.35 10.26
C GLU A 133 -9.55 -15.03 8.99
N LEU A 134 -9.58 -14.33 7.86
CA LEU A 134 -9.24 -14.90 6.54
C LEU A 134 -7.75 -14.78 6.21
N LEU A 135 -7.06 -13.76 6.71
CA LEU A 135 -5.71 -13.43 6.27
C LEU A 135 -4.63 -13.70 7.32
N LEU A 136 -4.92 -13.49 8.62
CA LEU A 136 -3.90 -13.71 9.65
C LEU A 136 -3.61 -15.21 9.75
N GLY A 137 -2.33 -15.57 9.60
CA GLY A 137 -1.87 -16.95 9.51
C GLY A 137 -1.87 -17.53 8.09
N ASN A 138 -2.52 -16.87 7.12
CA ASN A 138 -2.53 -17.28 5.71
C ASN A 138 -1.61 -16.43 4.83
N ALA A 139 -1.25 -15.22 5.28
CA ALA A 139 -0.22 -14.39 4.65
C ALA A 139 0.82 -13.96 5.69
N PRO A 140 2.13 -13.94 5.35
CA PRO A 140 3.19 -13.53 6.28
C PRO A 140 3.13 -12.05 6.66
N ARG A 141 2.52 -11.20 5.82
CA ARG A 141 2.24 -9.79 6.12
C ARG A 141 0.82 -9.41 5.72
N VAL A 142 0.13 -8.74 6.63
CA VAL A 142 -1.22 -8.19 6.41
C VAL A 142 -1.25 -6.77 6.97
N GLN A 143 -1.46 -5.79 6.10
CA GLN A 143 -1.39 -4.38 6.47
C GLN A 143 -2.73 -3.67 6.22
N TRP A 144 -3.31 -3.15 7.30
CA TRP A 144 -4.60 -2.48 7.25
C TRP A 144 -4.46 -1.03 6.76
N TYR A 145 -5.22 -0.70 5.72
CA TYR A 145 -5.35 0.64 5.17
C TYR A 145 -6.65 1.28 5.72
N SER A 146 -6.59 2.31 6.57
CA SER A 146 -5.39 3.04 7.05
C SER A 146 -5.59 3.57 8.48
N LEU A 147 -4.63 4.33 9.02
CA LEU A 147 -4.77 4.93 10.35
C LEU A 147 -5.74 6.12 10.34
N TYR A 148 -5.57 7.09 9.45
CA TYR A 148 -6.43 8.27 9.36
C TYR A 148 -7.30 8.26 8.11
N ASP A 149 -8.52 8.77 8.26
CA ASP A 149 -9.30 9.23 7.10
C ASP A 149 -8.50 10.28 6.32
N LEU A 150 -8.64 10.23 5.00
CA LEU A 150 -8.08 11.26 4.13
C LEU A 150 -8.86 12.56 4.34
N PRO A 151 -8.20 13.70 4.57
CA PRO A 151 -8.88 14.99 4.71
C PRO A 151 -9.73 15.31 3.47
N ARG A 152 -10.94 15.79 3.66
CA ARG A 152 -11.86 16.11 2.55
C ARG A 152 -11.36 17.27 1.68
N GLU A 153 -10.52 18.11 2.26
CA GLU A 153 -9.86 19.22 1.59
C GLU A 153 -8.72 18.76 0.68
N TRP A 154 -8.28 17.50 0.79
CA TRP A 154 -7.21 16.92 -0.03
C TRP A 154 -7.82 16.14 -1.18
N GLU A 155 -7.15 16.15 -2.34
CA GLU A 155 -7.56 15.28 -3.44
C GLU A 155 -7.16 13.83 -3.14
N ALA A 156 -8.07 12.88 -3.43
CA ALA A 156 -7.69 11.49 -3.50
C ALA A 156 -6.74 11.33 -4.69
N THR A 157 -5.45 11.16 -4.38
CA THR A 157 -4.38 11.11 -5.38
C THR A 157 -4.69 10.04 -6.43
N THR A 158 -4.40 10.32 -7.70
CA THR A 158 -4.59 9.44 -8.89
C THR A 158 -6.05 9.10 -9.28
N ARG A 159 -7.07 9.88 -8.89
CA ARG A 159 -8.49 9.55 -9.14
C ARG A 159 -9.29 10.71 -9.74
N HIS A 160 -10.16 10.42 -10.70
CA HIS A 160 -11.02 11.41 -11.36
C HIS A 160 -12.44 11.39 -10.75
N ARG A 161 -12.76 12.42 -9.96
CA ARG A 161 -14.01 12.57 -9.19
C ARG A 161 -15.29 12.25 -9.95
N GLU A 162 -15.42 12.72 -11.20
CA GLU A 162 -16.62 12.52 -12.01
C GLU A 162 -16.70 11.13 -12.66
N ALA A 163 -15.57 10.46 -12.86
CA ALA A 163 -15.50 9.17 -13.55
C ALA A 163 -15.79 7.97 -12.63
N GLU A 164 -15.59 8.12 -11.31
CA GLU A 164 -15.65 7.01 -10.35
C GLU A 164 -16.94 6.97 -9.51
N GLY A 165 -17.82 7.96 -9.66
CA GLY A 165 -19.10 8.01 -8.95
C GLY A 165 -18.94 7.95 -7.43
N SER A 166 -19.72 7.10 -6.76
CA SER A 166 -19.67 6.97 -5.29
C SER A 166 -18.38 6.35 -4.78
N SER A 167 -17.65 5.60 -5.60
CA SER A 167 -16.39 4.97 -5.23
C SER A 167 -15.30 5.98 -4.88
N TYR A 168 -15.34 7.18 -5.48
CA TYR A 168 -14.44 8.28 -5.15
C TYR A 168 -14.53 8.68 -3.67
N TYR A 169 -15.75 8.74 -3.12
CA TYR A 169 -15.97 9.19 -1.75
C TYR A 169 -15.51 8.17 -0.71
N ARG A 170 -15.37 6.90 -1.08
CA ARG A 170 -14.91 5.83 -0.18
C ARG A 170 -13.48 6.05 0.31
N HIS A 171 -12.63 6.67 -0.51
CA HIS A 171 -11.24 6.97 -0.18
C HIS A 171 -11.09 7.86 1.07
N PHE A 172 -12.09 8.70 1.37
CA PHE A 172 -12.08 9.62 2.50
C PHE A 172 -12.48 8.98 3.84
N HIS A 173 -12.80 7.68 3.84
CA HIS A 173 -13.45 7.01 4.95
C HIS A 173 -12.77 5.68 5.35
N MET A 174 -11.48 5.52 5.02
CA MET A 174 -10.71 4.29 5.25
C MET A 174 -10.01 4.21 6.60
N GLY A 175 -9.90 5.32 7.33
CA GLY A 175 -9.15 5.40 8.58
C GLY A 175 -9.83 4.65 9.72
N LEU A 176 -9.02 4.15 10.66
CA LEU A 176 -9.45 3.78 12.02
C LEU A 176 -9.74 5.02 12.88
N LEU A 177 -9.12 6.15 12.51
CA LEU A 177 -9.35 7.49 13.02
C LEU A 177 -10.05 8.31 11.94
N ARG A 178 -10.91 9.23 12.36
CA ARG A 178 -11.41 10.30 11.48
C ARG A 178 -10.28 11.30 11.17
N GLN A 179 -10.54 12.23 10.26
CA GLN A 179 -9.60 13.27 9.84
C GLN A 179 -9.05 14.09 11.03
N ASP A 180 -9.87 14.30 12.06
CA ASP A 180 -9.53 15.05 13.29
C ASP A 180 -8.84 14.20 14.37
N GLY A 181 -8.55 12.93 14.09
CA GLY A 181 -7.96 11.99 15.04
C GLY A 181 -8.96 11.37 16.02
N THR A 182 -10.27 11.64 15.90
CA THR A 182 -11.26 10.96 16.74
C THR A 182 -11.38 9.48 16.36
N PRO A 183 -11.34 8.55 17.33
CA PRO A 183 -11.49 7.12 17.06
C PRO A 183 -12.82 6.76 16.41
N LYS A 184 -12.78 5.85 15.43
CA LYS A 184 -13.94 5.12 14.94
C LYS A 184 -14.11 3.80 15.72
N PRO A 185 -15.31 3.19 15.71
CA PRO A 185 -15.57 1.91 16.38
C PRO A 185 -14.59 0.79 16.02
N ALA A 186 -14.09 0.74 14.77
CA ALA A 186 -13.15 -0.30 14.35
C ALA A 186 -11.77 -0.21 15.01
N LEU A 187 -11.41 0.93 15.61
CA LEU A 187 -10.14 1.07 16.33
C LEU A 187 -10.04 0.10 17.52
N GLU A 188 -11.12 -0.06 18.29
CA GLU A 188 -11.15 -1.00 19.41
C GLU A 188 -11.01 -2.45 18.95
N GLU A 189 -11.54 -2.75 17.77
CA GLU A 189 -11.44 -4.08 17.19
C GLU A 189 -10.03 -4.35 16.63
N PHE A 190 -9.39 -3.36 16.00
CA PHE A 190 -8.02 -3.46 15.48
C PHE A 190 -7.01 -3.86 16.57
N LEU A 191 -7.17 -3.33 17.79
CA LEU A 191 -6.32 -3.67 18.96
C LEU A 191 -6.26 -5.17 19.28
N ARG A 192 -7.25 -5.96 18.85
CA ARG A 192 -7.27 -7.41 19.08
C ARG A 192 -6.30 -8.16 18.17
N TYR A 193 -5.85 -7.53 17.10
CA TYR A 193 -5.05 -8.15 16.05
C TYR A 193 -3.61 -7.64 15.99
N THR A 194 -3.27 -6.61 16.75
CA THR A 194 -1.88 -6.18 16.96
C THR A 194 -1.16 -7.13 17.93
N PRO A 195 0.09 -7.52 17.66
CA PRO A 195 0.97 -7.03 16.60
C PRO A 195 0.90 -7.82 15.29
N ALA A 196 0.00 -8.79 15.13
CA ALA A 196 -0.06 -9.66 13.96
C ALA A 196 -0.49 -8.91 12.67
N MET A 197 -1.33 -7.89 12.80
CA MET A 197 -1.74 -7.01 11.71
C MET A 197 -0.99 -5.67 11.78
N GLY A 198 -0.35 -5.28 10.67
CA GLY A 198 0.32 -3.99 10.53
C GLY A 198 -0.61 -2.90 10.00
N LEU A 199 -0.06 -1.71 9.80
CA LEU A 199 -0.80 -0.57 9.24
C LEU A 199 -0.18 -0.07 7.94
N VAL A 200 -1.02 0.51 7.09
CA VAL A 200 -0.59 1.39 6.01
C VAL A 200 -1.03 2.81 6.33
N GLN A 201 -0.06 3.72 6.33
CA GLN A 201 -0.33 5.15 6.45
C GLN A 201 0.61 5.91 5.51
N TRP A 202 0.01 6.51 4.49
CA TRP A 202 0.71 7.46 3.64
C TRP A 202 0.78 8.81 4.34
N PHE A 203 1.96 9.42 4.33
CA PHE A 203 2.13 10.80 4.75
C PHE A 203 2.44 11.62 3.50
N HIS A 204 1.71 12.72 3.32
CA HIS A 204 2.07 13.69 2.30
C HIS A 204 3.36 14.42 2.69
N PHE A 205 3.95 15.12 1.73
CA PHE A 205 5.11 15.97 2.00
C PHE A 205 4.82 16.96 3.13
N GLU A 206 5.66 16.96 4.17
CA GLU A 206 5.49 17.76 5.39
C GLU A 206 4.12 17.55 6.09
N ASP A 207 3.58 16.33 6.08
CA ASP A 207 2.31 16.01 6.74
C ASP A 207 2.37 16.32 8.24
N PRO A 208 1.56 17.28 8.74
CA PRO A 208 1.61 17.72 10.13
C PRO A 208 1.12 16.63 11.11
N ARG A 209 0.49 15.57 10.62
CA ARG A 209 -0.04 14.47 11.44
C ARG A 209 1.02 13.42 11.78
N LEU A 210 2.26 13.54 11.30
CA LEU A 210 3.30 12.52 11.47
C LEU A 210 3.50 12.12 12.95
N ASP A 211 3.67 13.08 13.84
CA ASP A 211 3.97 12.79 15.25
C ASP A 211 2.76 12.19 15.99
N ASP A 212 1.55 12.71 15.72
CA ASP A 212 0.33 12.16 16.28
C ASP A 212 0.06 10.74 15.76
N ALA A 213 0.33 10.49 14.48
CA ALA A 213 0.23 9.16 13.88
C ALA A 213 1.19 8.17 14.54
N VAL A 214 2.45 8.56 14.74
CA VAL A 214 3.44 7.76 15.48
C VAL A 214 2.94 7.43 16.88
N ALA A 215 2.43 8.43 17.61
CA ALA A 215 1.90 8.23 18.96
C ALA A 215 0.71 7.26 18.97
N TRP A 216 -0.21 7.37 18.01
CA TRP A 216 -1.32 6.45 17.84
C TRP A 216 -0.86 5.03 17.51
N MET A 217 0.04 4.85 16.54
CA MET A 217 0.55 3.52 16.18
C MET A 217 1.21 2.83 17.37
N LYS A 218 2.00 3.55 18.17
CA LYS A 218 2.58 3.05 19.43
C LYS A 218 1.49 2.64 20.43
N ARG A 219 0.47 3.49 20.62
CA ARG A 219 -0.67 3.19 21.50
C ARG A 219 -1.46 1.96 21.05
N LEU A 220 -1.56 1.74 19.74
CA LEU A 220 -2.24 0.60 19.16
C LEU A 220 -1.40 -0.69 19.23
N GLY A 221 -0.13 -0.63 19.63
CA GLY A 221 0.75 -1.81 19.65
C GLY A 221 1.18 -2.27 18.26
N VAL A 222 1.16 -1.37 17.28
CA VAL A 222 1.63 -1.64 15.91
C VAL A 222 3.14 -1.79 15.93
N THR A 223 3.64 -2.87 15.33
CA THR A 223 5.08 -3.16 15.27
C THR A 223 5.65 -2.97 13.87
N TYR A 224 4.84 -3.17 12.83
CA TYR A 224 5.26 -2.99 11.44
C TYR A 224 4.24 -2.18 10.64
N MET A 225 4.75 -1.42 9.67
CA MET A 225 3.91 -0.51 8.89
C MET A 225 4.44 -0.28 7.47
N ARG A 226 3.57 0.19 6.57
CA ARG A 226 3.93 0.61 5.21
C ARG A 226 3.57 2.06 4.95
N THR A 227 4.52 2.79 4.38
CA THR A 227 4.35 4.16 3.89
C THR A 227 5.06 4.30 2.55
N GLY A 228 5.22 5.51 2.03
CA GLY A 228 6.05 5.71 0.87
C GLY A 228 6.78 7.03 0.82
N LEU A 229 7.79 7.04 -0.05
CA LEU A 229 8.58 8.19 -0.45
C LEU A 229 8.31 8.44 -1.93
N SER A 230 7.82 9.63 -2.22
CA SER A 230 7.43 10.04 -3.57
C SER A 230 8.65 10.47 -4.37
N TRP A 231 8.87 9.87 -5.54
CA TRP A 231 9.89 10.31 -6.48
C TRP A 231 9.59 11.72 -7.01
N ALA A 232 8.31 12.10 -7.12
CA ALA A 232 7.94 13.46 -7.46
C ALA A 232 8.36 14.46 -6.37
N ASP A 233 8.19 14.09 -5.10
CA ASP A 233 8.54 14.98 -3.98
C ASP A 233 10.05 15.13 -3.79
N SER A 234 10.88 14.21 -4.31
CA SER A 234 12.34 14.36 -4.26
C SER A 234 12.87 15.59 -5.03
N PHE A 235 12.04 16.21 -5.86
CA PHE A 235 12.34 17.47 -6.55
C PHE A 235 11.86 18.72 -5.80
N ARG A 236 11.22 18.57 -4.64
CA ARG A 236 10.87 19.71 -3.78
C ARG A 236 12.09 20.22 -3.02
N PRO A 237 12.11 21.51 -2.64
CA PRO A 237 13.07 22.01 -1.66
C PRO A 237 13.03 21.17 -0.37
N ASN A 238 14.20 20.90 0.23
CA ASN A 238 14.36 20.17 1.49
C ASN A 238 13.77 18.75 1.51
N ALA A 239 13.62 18.11 0.35
CA ALA A 239 12.96 16.81 0.29
C ALA A 239 13.67 15.73 1.10
N LEU A 240 15.00 15.71 1.08
CA LEU A 240 15.79 14.76 1.87
C LEU A 240 15.63 15.00 3.38
N ASP A 241 15.61 16.26 3.83
CA ASP A 241 15.39 16.59 5.24
C ASP A 241 14.02 16.08 5.72
N TRP A 242 12.98 16.21 4.89
CA TRP A 242 11.66 15.64 5.19
C TRP A 242 11.67 14.11 5.21
N PHE A 243 12.31 13.46 4.24
CA PHE A 243 12.41 12.00 4.20
C PHE A 243 13.16 11.45 5.42
N ASP A 244 14.27 12.07 5.81
CA ASP A 244 15.02 11.73 7.00
C ASP A 244 14.17 11.90 8.27
N ARG A 245 13.49 13.04 8.39
CA ARG A 245 12.58 13.32 9.51
C ARG A 245 11.45 12.31 9.62
N GLN A 246 10.88 11.87 8.50
CA GLN A 246 9.85 10.85 8.47
C GLN A 246 10.39 9.50 8.94
N MET A 247 11.55 9.07 8.42
CA MET A 247 12.16 7.80 8.79
C MET A 247 12.65 7.78 10.25
N GLU A 248 13.12 8.90 10.77
CA GLU A 248 13.49 9.06 12.18
C GLU A 248 12.26 8.92 13.10
N ALA A 249 11.13 9.56 12.75
CA ALA A 249 9.88 9.42 13.52
C ALA A 249 9.38 7.96 13.57
N LEU A 250 9.60 7.22 12.49
CA LEU A 250 9.17 5.84 12.31
C LEU A 250 10.22 4.81 12.76
N ALA A 251 11.31 5.24 13.40
CA ALA A 251 12.42 4.36 13.75
C ALA A 251 12.03 3.17 14.64
N ASP A 252 11.00 3.33 15.46
CA ASP A 252 10.48 2.31 16.39
C ASP A 252 9.60 1.23 15.73
N PHE A 253 9.32 1.33 14.43
CA PHE A 253 8.53 0.36 13.68
C PHE A 253 9.36 -0.35 12.62
N ASP A 254 8.99 -1.57 12.27
CA ASP A 254 9.47 -2.24 11.06
C ASP A 254 8.78 -1.63 9.84
N VAL A 255 9.51 -0.81 9.07
CA VAL A 255 8.95 0.00 7.98
C VAL A 255 9.19 -0.66 6.63
N THR A 256 8.10 -0.88 5.88
CA THR A 256 8.14 -1.08 4.43
C THR A 256 7.99 0.26 3.73
N VAL A 257 9.02 0.72 3.02
CA VAL A 257 9.00 1.98 2.27
C VAL A 257 8.65 1.70 0.81
N THR A 258 7.58 2.32 0.31
CA THR A 258 7.19 2.25 -1.11
C THR A 258 7.76 3.43 -1.89
N PHE A 259 8.47 3.15 -2.97
CA PHE A 259 8.90 4.18 -3.91
C PHE A 259 7.92 4.27 -5.09
N CYS A 260 7.28 5.42 -5.26
CA CYS A 260 6.20 5.64 -6.24
C CYS A 260 6.19 7.10 -6.75
N PHE A 261 5.28 7.41 -7.67
CA PHE A 261 4.93 8.74 -8.20
C PHE A 261 6.02 9.40 -9.06
N THR A 262 5.84 9.31 -10.38
CA THR A 262 6.75 9.94 -11.35
C THR A 262 6.61 11.48 -11.32
N PRO A 263 7.71 12.25 -11.17
CA PRO A 263 7.68 13.70 -11.31
C PRO A 263 7.19 14.10 -12.71
N GLN A 264 6.32 15.10 -12.80
CA GLN A 264 5.66 15.51 -14.06
C GLN A 264 6.65 15.75 -15.21
N HIS A 265 7.80 16.38 -14.94
CA HIS A 265 8.83 16.68 -15.96
C HIS A 265 9.61 15.44 -16.44
N ARG A 266 9.43 14.27 -15.81
CA ARG A 266 9.99 12.98 -16.22
C ARG A 266 8.93 12.04 -16.81
N GLY A 267 7.65 12.41 -16.76
CA GLY A 267 6.55 11.63 -17.31
C GLY A 267 6.58 11.58 -18.84
N MET A 268 6.08 10.49 -19.41
CA MET A 268 5.91 10.34 -20.87
C MET A 268 4.64 11.04 -21.38
N MET A 269 3.66 11.22 -20.50
CA MET A 269 2.43 11.98 -20.72
C MET A 269 2.22 12.93 -19.53
N PRO A 270 1.46 14.03 -19.72
CA PRO A 270 0.98 14.84 -18.62
C PRO A 270 0.15 14.00 -17.63
N HIS A 271 0.22 14.36 -16.35
CA HIS A 271 -0.71 13.87 -15.32
C HIS A 271 -2.12 14.37 -15.57
#